data_AF-A0A3P3VU78-F1
#
_entry.id   AF-A0A3P3VU78-F1
#
_cell.length_a   1.000
_cell.length_b   1.000
_cell.length_c   1.000
_cell.angle_alpha   90.00
_cell.angle_beta   90.00
_cell.angle_gamma   90.00
#
_symmetry.space_group_name_H-M   'P 1'
#
loop_
_entity.id
_entity.type
_entity.pdbx_description
1 polymer ?
#
loop_
_entity_poly.entity_id
_entity_poly.type
_entity_poly.pdbx_seq_one_letter_code
_entity_poly.pdbx_strand_id
1 'polypeptide(L)'
;MTTLQRPERTVRPAYRHAEEVPAPWVEQMLNPLGWKVGHWAMFVAWVTLAADIIAGLYLFNFFGLGRQFELQMWLLIAGILGFIAITMSLYAIVFRSGRGAGVIALLFSLAVGAAPAWLVGNTILQLIINGGQLPSAPIDW
;
A
#
# COMPACT_ATOMS: atom_id res chain seq x y z
N MET A 1 -37.58 35.31 38.06
CA MET A 1 -36.24 34.93 37.57
C MET A 1 -36.12 33.43 37.68
N THR A 2 -36.27 32.71 36.57
CA THR A 2 -36.32 31.24 36.54
C THR A 2 -35.07 30.78 35.79
N THR A 3 -34.12 30.22 36.52
CA THR A 3 -32.87 29.67 35.98
C THR A 3 -33.16 28.34 35.29
N LEU A 4 -33.19 28.34 33.96
CA LEU A 4 -33.20 27.11 33.16
C LEU A 4 -31.81 26.47 33.26
N GLN A 5 -31.68 25.41 34.06
CA GLN A 5 -30.52 24.53 34.04
C GLN A 5 -30.41 23.89 32.66
N ARG A 6 -29.31 24.19 31.97
CA ARG A 6 -28.93 23.59 30.69
C ARG A 6 -28.69 22.09 30.93
N PRO A 7 -29.29 21.16 30.18
CA PRO A 7 -28.97 19.74 30.35
C PRO A 7 -27.51 19.55 29.94
N GLU A 8 -26.69 19.13 30.90
CA GLU A 8 -25.34 18.68 30.67
C GLU A 8 -25.39 17.58 29.60
N ARG A 9 -24.77 17.84 28.46
CA ARG A 9 -24.63 16.87 27.38
C ARG A 9 -23.69 15.79 27.89
N THR A 10 -24.24 14.81 28.60
CA THR A 10 -23.51 13.61 29.01
C THR A 10 -23.00 12.95 27.74
N VAL A 11 -21.71 13.14 27.44
CA VAL A 11 -20.99 12.34 26.48
C VAL A 11 -21.06 10.92 27.03
N ARG A 12 -22.02 10.13 26.52
CA ARG A 12 -22.12 8.73 26.90
C ARG A 12 -20.77 8.09 26.58
N PRO A 13 -20.10 7.41 27.52
CA PRO A 13 -18.94 6.63 27.17
C PRO A 13 -19.38 5.59 26.15
N ALA A 14 -18.72 5.53 25.00
CA ALA A 14 -19.06 4.64 23.88
C ALA A 14 -18.91 3.14 24.21
N TYR A 15 -18.55 2.81 25.46
CA TYR A 15 -18.25 1.46 25.91
C TYR A 15 -19.08 1.15 27.15
N ARG A 16 -20.37 0.91 26.94
CA ARG A 16 -21.26 0.38 27.98
C ARG A 16 -21.78 -0.98 27.51
N HIS A 17 -21.16 -2.02 28.04
CA HIS A 17 -21.56 -3.44 27.96
C HIS A 17 -21.56 -4.06 26.56
N ALA A 18 -20.43 -4.68 26.18
CA ALA A 18 -20.33 -5.96 25.45
C ALA A 18 -21.18 -6.22 24.18
N GLU A 19 -21.78 -5.20 23.56
CA GLU A 19 -22.58 -5.39 22.33
C GLU A 19 -21.71 -5.38 21.05
N GLU A 20 -20.52 -4.77 21.13
CA GLU A 20 -19.48 -4.87 20.11
C GLU A 20 -18.21 -5.44 20.75
N VAL A 21 -18.11 -6.77 20.81
CA VAL A 21 -16.81 -7.41 21.00
C VAL A 21 -16.02 -7.11 19.73
N PRO A 22 -14.90 -6.35 19.79
CA PRO A 22 -14.08 -6.15 18.60
C PRO A 22 -13.68 -7.55 18.11
N ALA A 23 -14.13 -7.90 16.89
CA ALA A 23 -13.83 -9.19 16.30
C ALA A 23 -12.32 -9.44 16.45
N PRO A 24 -11.89 -10.63 16.89
CA PRO A 24 -10.47 -10.95 17.02
C PRO A 24 -9.74 -10.51 15.76
N TRP A 25 -8.55 -9.93 15.92
CA TRP A 25 -7.79 -9.30 14.83
C TRP A 25 -7.67 -10.22 13.58
N VAL A 26 -7.64 -11.54 13.79
CA VAL A 26 -7.65 -12.57 12.75
C VAL A 26 -8.93 -12.51 11.89
N GLU A 27 -10.11 -12.38 12.48
CA GLU A 27 -11.38 -12.27 11.75
C GLU A 27 -11.47 -10.95 10.98
N GLN A 28 -10.91 -9.87 11.52
CA GLN A 28 -10.82 -8.59 10.80
C GLN A 28 -9.86 -8.69 9.60
N MET A 29 -8.76 -9.45 9.74
CA MET A 29 -7.81 -9.70 8.64
C MET A 29 -8.31 -10.71 7.61
N LEU A 30 -9.32 -11.52 7.88
CA LEU A 30 -9.82 -12.54 6.93
C LEU A 30 -11.11 -12.12 6.22
N ASN A 31 -11.71 -10.97 6.57
CA ASN A 31 -12.88 -10.42 5.89
C ASN A 31 -12.50 -9.24 4.97
N PRO A 32 -12.18 -9.48 3.68
CA PRO A 32 -11.72 -8.42 2.76
C PRO A 32 -12.79 -7.33 2.51
N LEU A 33 -14.08 -7.66 2.68
CA LEU A 33 -15.16 -6.68 2.51
C LEU A 33 -15.23 -5.66 3.66
N GLY A 34 -14.66 -5.98 4.83
CA GLY A 34 -14.60 -5.08 5.99
C GLY A 34 -13.33 -4.22 6.04
N TRP A 35 -12.41 -4.37 5.09
CA TRP A 35 -11.09 -3.75 5.18
C TRP A 35 -11.12 -2.24 4.91
N LYS A 36 -10.61 -1.49 5.89
CA LYS A 36 -10.24 -0.08 5.72
C LYS A 36 -9.04 0.06 4.79
N VAL A 37 -8.82 1.26 4.24
CA VAL A 37 -7.74 1.53 3.27
C VAL A 37 -6.36 1.15 3.81
N GLY A 38 -6.11 1.34 5.11
CA GLY A 38 -4.84 0.90 5.72
C GLY A 38 -4.59 -0.62 5.68
N HIS A 39 -5.65 -1.44 5.75
CA HIS A 39 -5.51 -2.90 5.63
C HIS A 39 -5.24 -3.31 4.19
N TRP A 40 -5.90 -2.65 3.22
CA TRP A 40 -5.59 -2.80 1.81
C TRP A 40 -4.14 -2.40 1.50
N ALA A 41 -3.67 -1.29 2.07
CA ALA A 41 -2.27 -0.88 1.93
C ALA A 41 -1.31 -1.95 2.46
N MET A 42 -1.59 -2.54 3.64
CA MET A 42 -0.81 -3.66 4.17
C MET A 42 -0.82 -4.87 3.25
N PHE A 43 -1.99 -5.25 2.73
CA PHE A 43 -2.12 -6.38 1.82
C PHE A 43 -1.30 -6.16 0.55
N VAL A 44 -1.43 -4.99 -0.08
CA VAL A 44 -0.65 -4.66 -1.29
C VAL A 44 0.84 -4.68 -0.97
N ALA A 45 1.28 -4.17 0.19
CA ALA A 45 2.68 -4.21 0.60
C ALA A 45 3.24 -5.65 0.72
N TRP A 46 2.42 -6.59 1.19
CA TRP A 46 2.78 -8.02 1.22
C TRP A 46 2.87 -8.62 -0.19
N VAL A 47 1.97 -8.26 -1.10
CA VAL A 47 2.04 -8.70 -2.50
C VAL A 47 3.27 -8.11 -3.19
N THR A 48 3.62 -6.86 -2.91
CA THR A 48 4.86 -6.24 -3.40
C THR A 48 6.09 -7.03 -2.94
N LEU A 49 6.15 -7.41 -1.66
CA LEU A 49 7.25 -8.24 -1.15
C LEU A 49 7.34 -9.58 -1.89
N ALA A 50 6.20 -10.24 -2.13
CA ALA A 50 6.20 -11.49 -2.89
C ALA A 50 6.75 -11.29 -4.32
N ALA A 51 6.35 -10.20 -4.98
CA ALA A 51 6.87 -9.85 -6.31
C ALA A 51 8.38 -9.58 -6.29
N ASP A 52 8.89 -8.85 -5.29
CA ASP A 52 10.33 -8.58 -5.13
C ASP A 52 11.13 -9.85 -4.84
N ILE A 53 10.59 -10.78 -4.05
CA ILE A 53 11.22 -12.09 -3.83
C ILE A 53 11.32 -12.85 -5.15
N ILE A 54 10.25 -12.89 -5.94
CA ILE A 54 10.25 -13.56 -7.24
C ILE A 54 11.26 -12.90 -8.19
N ALA A 55 11.28 -11.57 -8.26
CA ALA A 55 12.27 -10.83 -9.04
C ALA A 55 13.71 -11.16 -8.60
N GLY A 56 13.96 -11.25 -7.29
CA GLY A 56 15.24 -11.68 -6.72
C GLY A 56 15.62 -13.11 -7.12
N LEU A 57 14.69 -14.06 -7.09
CA LEU A 57 14.92 -15.44 -7.53
C LEU A 57 15.30 -15.50 -9.02
N TYR A 58 14.69 -14.66 -9.85
CA TYR A 58 15.08 -14.49 -11.25
C TYR A 58 16.45 -13.84 -11.40
N LEU A 59 16.77 -12.84 -10.59
CA LEU A 59 18.07 -12.15 -10.62
C LEU A 59 19.23 -13.09 -10.29
N PHE A 60 19.04 -13.96 -9.29
CA PHE A 60 20.02 -14.99 -8.92
C PHE A 60 19.96 -16.25 -9.79
N ASN A 61 19.17 -16.22 -10.88
CA ASN A 61 19.02 -17.31 -11.83
C ASN A 61 18.66 -18.67 -11.17
N PHE A 62 17.85 -18.64 -10.11
CA PHE A 62 17.49 -19.84 -9.35
C PHE A 62 16.68 -20.84 -10.20
N PHE A 63 15.99 -20.34 -11.22
CA PHE A 63 15.18 -21.14 -12.15
C PHE A 63 15.93 -21.58 -13.41
N GLY A 64 17.21 -21.20 -13.59
CA GLY A 64 18.02 -21.59 -14.75
C GLY A 64 17.54 -21.06 -16.09
N LEU A 65 16.64 -20.06 -16.09
CA LEU A 65 16.04 -19.47 -17.28
C LEU A 65 16.57 -18.05 -17.48
N GLY A 66 17.35 -17.83 -18.54
CA GLY A 66 17.82 -16.51 -18.97
C GLY A 66 16.70 -15.66 -19.58
N ARG A 67 15.60 -15.43 -18.86
CA ARG A 67 14.44 -14.65 -19.35
C ARG A 67 14.47 -13.25 -18.76
N GLN A 68 15.25 -12.37 -19.39
CA GLN A 68 15.29 -10.94 -19.08
C GLN A 68 13.88 -10.30 -19.06
N PHE A 69 12.98 -10.78 -19.94
CA PHE A 69 11.58 -10.36 -19.98
C PHE A 69 10.82 -10.64 -18.67
N GLU A 70 10.98 -11.83 -18.09
CA GLU A 70 10.25 -12.21 -16.86
C GLU A 70 10.71 -11.37 -15.67
N LEU A 71 12.03 -11.15 -15.55
CA LEU A 71 12.60 -10.28 -14.52
C LEU A 71 12.10 -8.84 -14.65
N GLN A 72 12.07 -8.29 -15.87
CA GLN A 72 11.53 -6.94 -16.13
C GLN A 72 10.03 -6.85 -15.79
N MET A 73 9.25 -7.88 -16.12
CA MET A 73 7.82 -7.94 -15.79
C MET A 73 7.60 -7.96 -14.28
N TRP A 74 8.34 -8.79 -13.53
CA TRP A 74 8.24 -8.85 -12.08
C TRP A 74 8.66 -7.55 -11.39
N LEU A 75 9.74 -6.92 -11.86
CA LEU A 75 10.15 -5.59 -11.37
C LEU A 75 9.10 -4.52 -11.63
N LEU A 76 8.44 -4.55 -12.80
CA LEU A 76 7.38 -3.60 -13.14
C LEU A 76 6.13 -3.82 -12.28
N ILE A 77 5.75 -5.08 -12.04
CA ILE A 77 4.66 -5.44 -11.11
C ILE A 77 4.99 -4.96 -9.69
N ALA A 78 6.19 -5.26 -9.18
CA ALA A 78 6.64 -4.80 -7.88
C ALA A 78 6.65 -3.26 -7.78
N GLY A 79 7.03 -2.57 -8.86
CA GLY A 79 7.03 -1.12 -8.89
C GLY A 79 5.64 -0.50 -8.84
N ILE A 80 4.69 -1.03 -9.61
CA ILE A 80 3.30 -0.56 -9.59
C ILE A 80 2.67 -0.84 -8.23
N LEU A 81 2.84 -2.06 -7.70
CA LEU A 81 2.28 -2.44 -6.40
C LEU A 81 2.90 -1.63 -5.26
N GLY A 82 4.22 -1.43 -5.28
CA GLY A 82 4.92 -0.57 -4.33
C GLY A 82 4.40 0.86 -4.35
N PHE A 83 4.18 1.44 -5.54
CA PHE A 83 3.61 2.78 -5.68
C PHE A 83 2.18 2.87 -5.13
N ILE A 84 1.33 1.87 -5.43
CA ILE A 84 -0.04 1.77 -4.91
C ILE A 84 -0.03 1.61 -3.38
N ALA A 85 0.84 0.78 -2.83
CA ALA A 85 0.93 0.55 -1.39
C ALA A 85 1.34 1.83 -0.64
N ILE A 86 2.35 2.55 -1.16
CA ILE A 86 2.80 3.83 -0.60
C ILE A 86 1.65 4.86 -0.66
N THR A 87 0.98 5.01 -1.81
CA THR A 87 -0.10 5.99 -1.95
C THR A 87 -1.32 5.66 -1.08
N MET A 88 -1.76 4.39 -1.03
CA MET A 88 -2.85 3.95 -0.14
C MET A 88 -2.49 4.12 1.33
N SER A 89 -1.25 3.85 1.72
CA SER A 89 -0.80 4.02 3.11
C SER A 89 -0.83 5.48 3.55
N LEU A 90 -0.36 6.41 2.69
CA LEU A 90 -0.46 7.85 2.92
C LEU A 90 -1.91 8.29 3.02
N TYR A 91 -2.77 7.82 2.11
CA TYR A 91 -4.21 8.09 2.16
C TYR A 91 -4.83 7.63 3.49
N ALA A 92 -4.53 6.41 3.93
CA ALA A 92 -5.04 5.84 5.18
C ALA A 92 -4.62 6.66 6.41
N ILE A 93 -3.39 7.20 6.40
CA ILE A 93 -2.85 8.03 7.49
C ILE A 93 -3.56 9.39 7.55
N VAL A 94 -3.76 10.04 6.39
CA VAL A 94 -4.37 11.37 6.25
C VAL A 94 -5.86 11.33 6.59
N PHE A 95 -6.62 10.42 5.97
CA PHE A 95 -8.08 10.32 6.14
C PHE A 95 -8.51 9.47 7.35
N ARG A 96 -7.56 9.12 8.22
CA ARG A 96 -7.75 8.30 9.43
C ARG A 96 -8.42 6.93 9.18
N SER A 97 -8.33 6.40 7.97
CA SER A 97 -8.93 5.11 7.57
C SER A 97 -7.98 3.95 7.84
N GLY A 98 -7.93 3.50 9.10
CA GLY A 98 -7.03 2.41 9.52
C GLY A 98 -5.58 2.86 9.72
N ARG A 99 -5.36 3.95 10.46
CA ARG A 99 -4.03 4.60 10.63
C ARG A 99 -2.92 3.67 11.07
N GLY A 100 -3.18 2.77 12.03
CA GLY A 100 -2.16 1.84 12.53
C GLY A 100 -1.63 0.93 11.43
N ALA A 101 -2.53 0.27 10.71
CA ALA A 101 -2.18 -0.54 9.53
C ALA A 101 -1.53 0.32 8.44
N GLY A 102 -2.01 1.55 8.21
CA GLY A 102 -1.43 2.48 7.24
C GLY A 102 0.02 2.87 7.56
N VAL A 103 0.37 3.14 8.82
CA VAL A 103 1.75 3.47 9.21
C VAL A 103 2.69 2.27 9.01
N ILE A 104 2.26 1.07 9.42
CA ILE A 104 3.06 -0.15 9.24
C ILE A 104 3.22 -0.44 7.74
N ALA A 105 2.14 -0.29 6.96
CA ALA A 105 2.17 -0.47 5.51
C ALA A 105 3.15 0.49 4.86
N LEU A 106 3.17 1.75 5.27
CA LEU A 106 4.08 2.75 4.72
C LEU A 106 5.55 2.35 4.99
N LEU A 107 5.89 2.00 6.23
CA LEU A 107 7.25 1.58 6.59
C LEU A 107 7.70 0.36 5.78
N PHE A 108 6.82 -0.63 5.66
CA PHE A 108 7.11 -1.86 4.92
C PHE A 108 7.23 -1.61 3.42
N SER A 109 6.31 -0.83 2.85
CA SER A 109 6.31 -0.48 1.42
C SER A 109 7.52 0.37 1.05
N LEU A 110 8.00 1.23 1.96
CA LEU A 110 9.22 1.99 1.74
C LEU A 110 10.48 1.12 1.82
N ALA A 111 10.52 0.13 2.72
CA ALA A 111 11.68 -0.75 2.84
C ALA A 111 11.83 -1.70 1.64
N VAL A 112 10.71 -2.16 1.09
CA VAL A 112 10.68 -3.24 0.09
C VAL A 112 10.38 -2.67 -1.30
N GLY A 113 9.27 -1.95 -1.43
CA GLY A 113 8.75 -1.48 -2.71
C GLY A 113 9.27 -0.13 -3.19
N ALA A 114 10.06 0.62 -2.40
CA ALA A 114 10.47 1.98 -2.80
C ALA A 114 11.37 2.01 -4.03
N ALA A 115 12.35 1.10 -4.12
CA ALA A 115 13.27 1.05 -5.25
C ALA A 115 12.54 0.75 -6.59
N PRO A 116 11.71 -0.31 -6.70
CA PRO A 116 10.96 -0.55 -7.92
C PRO A 116 9.86 0.50 -8.15
N ALA A 117 9.23 1.06 -7.09
CA ALA A 117 8.26 2.13 -7.24
C ALA A 117 8.89 3.43 -7.76
N TRP A 118 10.15 3.70 -7.38
CA TRP A 118 10.90 4.84 -7.91
C TRP A 118 11.19 4.69 -9.40
N LEU A 119 11.52 3.48 -9.88
CA LEU A 119 11.71 3.23 -11.31
C LEU A 119 10.43 3.58 -12.10
N VAL A 120 9.29 3.11 -11.62
CA VAL A 120 7.98 3.43 -12.24
C VAL A 120 7.70 4.94 -12.18
N GLY A 121 7.92 5.57 -11.02
CA GLY A 121 7.74 7.01 -10.85
C GLY A 121 8.62 7.85 -11.79
N ASN A 122 9.88 7.46 -11.96
CA ASN A 122 10.82 8.10 -12.87
C ASN A 122 10.36 7.94 -14.34
N THR A 123 9.87 6.77 -14.74
CA THR A 123 9.30 6.57 -16.08
C THR A 123 8.09 7.44 -16.33
N ILE A 124 7.18 7.56 -15.35
CA ILE A 124 6.01 8.46 -15.45
C ILE A 124 6.44 9.92 -15.58
N LEU A 125 7.42 10.36 -14.77
CA LEU A 125 7.96 11.72 -14.86
C LEU A 125 8.57 11.99 -16.24
N GLN A 126 9.34 11.05 -16.78
CA GLN A 126 9.93 11.19 -18.11
C GLN A 126 8.87 11.26 -19.21
N LEU A 127 7.79 10.47 -19.11
CA LEU A 127 6.66 10.55 -20.03
C LEU A 127 5.98 11.93 -19.97
N ILE A 128 5.79 12.49 -18.77
CA ILE A 128 5.17 13.81 -18.60
C ILE A 128 6.07 14.91 -19.18
N ILE A 129 7.36 14.89 -18.86
CA ILE A 129 8.33 15.90 -19.30
C ILE A 129 8.50 15.87 -20.84
N ASN A 130 8.49 14.69 -21.44
CA ASN A 130 8.68 14.50 -22.88
C ASN A 130 7.37 14.48 -23.67
N GLY A 131 6.27 15.02 -23.12
CA GLY A 131 5.00 15.17 -23.85
C GLY A 131 4.34 13.85 -24.29
N GLY A 132 4.52 12.78 -23.52
CA GLY A 132 3.99 11.44 -23.77
C GLY A 132 4.90 10.53 -24.60
N GLN A 133 6.11 10.98 -24.95
CA GLN A 133 7.09 10.15 -25.65
C GLN A 133 8.11 9.57 -24.65
N LEU A 134 8.37 8.27 -24.75
CA LEU A 134 9.53 7.70 -24.08
C LEU A 134 10.80 8.27 -24.73
N PRO A 135 11.89 8.50 -23.96
CA PRO A 135 13.17 8.88 -24.55
C PRO A 135 13.51 7.91 -25.68
N SER A 136 13.86 8.41 -26.86
CA SER A 136 14.24 7.57 -27.99
C SER A 136 15.42 6.68 -27.57
N ALA A 137 15.16 5.42 -27.28
CA ALA A 137 16.22 4.44 -27.19
C ALA A 137 16.80 4.26 -28.60
N PRO A 138 18.12 4.40 -28.80
CA PRO A 138 18.76 3.98 -30.05
C PRO A 138 18.38 2.52 -30.32
N ILE A 139 18.12 2.19 -31.58
CA ILE A 139 17.69 0.86 -32.05
C ILE A 139 18.77 -0.23 -31.84
N ASP A 140 19.97 0.14 -31.39
CA ASP A 140 21.09 -0.78 -31.23
C ASP A 140 21.34 -1.12 -29.75
N TRP A 141 20.60 -2.11 -29.24
CA TRP A 141 21.06 -3.07 -28.23
C TRP A 141 20.27 -4.38 -28.34
#